data_AF-A0A9P6KYW0-F1
#
_entry.id   AF-A0A9P6KYW0-F1
#
_cell.length_a   1.000
_cell.length_b   1.000
_cell.length_c   1.000
_cell.angle_alpha   90.00
_cell.angle_beta   90.00
_cell.angle_gamma   90.00
#
_symmetry.space_group_name_H-M   'P 1'
#
loop_
_entity.id
_entity.type
_entity.pdbx_description
1 polymer ?
#
loop_
_entity_poly.entity_id
_entity_poly.type
_entity_poly.pdbx_seq_one_letter_code
_entity_poly.pdbx_strand_id
1 'polypeptide(L)'
;MSKGATLEKYTGLVRSASGDPLGMLGKYINCKASVQNRHIVFNPLVTNNLGYVIFGMDVLNKHGSLLIDILKNKIRNQRGTKMVTAAKEEDKVEDFEELFRTEIGEMNLCTAGTHSIDTGDHRPVYTRNSRMALAYEPAMEAEIEKLLRLGIIRKSKSPWCSRVSPADKKDKTVRLCVYYRRINAITRKDT
;
A
#
# COMPACT_ATOMS: atom_id res chain seq x y z
N MET A 1 -41.11 -18.89 21.09
CA MET A 1 -40.86 -19.48 19.75
C MET A 1 -39.65 -18.78 19.14
N SER A 2 -38.48 -19.42 19.11
CA SER A 2 -37.30 -18.82 18.48
C SER A 2 -37.49 -18.80 16.97
N LYS A 3 -37.60 -17.62 16.36
CA LYS A 3 -37.51 -17.49 14.90
C LYS A 3 -36.18 -18.13 14.46
N GLY A 4 -36.28 -19.24 13.73
CA GLY A 4 -35.12 -19.89 13.10
C GLY A 4 -34.44 -18.91 12.16
N ALA A 5 -33.16 -19.13 11.91
CA ALA A 5 -32.42 -18.22 11.06
C ALA A 5 -32.82 -18.40 9.59
N THR A 6 -33.01 -17.29 8.89
CA THR A 6 -33.65 -17.23 7.56
C THR A 6 -32.70 -16.58 6.56
N LEU A 7 -32.68 -17.12 5.33
CA LEU A 7 -31.99 -16.50 4.20
C LEU A 7 -32.93 -15.49 3.54
N GLU A 8 -32.58 -14.22 3.60
CA GLU A 8 -33.31 -13.13 2.96
C GLU A 8 -32.67 -12.77 1.62
N LYS A 9 -33.49 -12.31 0.68
CA LYS A 9 -33.00 -11.81 -0.61
C LYS A 9 -32.10 -10.59 -0.39
N TYR A 10 -30.90 -10.62 -0.95
CA TYR A 10 -29.98 -9.48 -0.95
C TYR A 10 -29.90 -8.87 -2.35
N THR A 11 -30.12 -7.56 -2.45
CA THR A 11 -30.17 -6.83 -3.73
C THR A 11 -28.93 -5.97 -3.99
N GLY A 12 -27.98 -5.93 -3.06
CA GLY A 12 -26.74 -5.17 -3.22
C GLY A 12 -25.75 -5.85 -4.17
N LEU A 13 -24.92 -5.02 -4.82
CA LEU A 13 -23.81 -5.50 -5.63
C LEU A 13 -22.57 -5.66 -4.75
N VAL A 14 -22.00 -6.87 -4.71
CA VAL A 14 -20.75 -7.17 -4.02
C VAL A 14 -19.68 -7.51 -5.04
N ARG A 15 -18.48 -6.94 -4.86
CA ARG A 15 -17.33 -7.19 -5.72
C ARG A 15 -16.12 -7.63 -4.90
N SER A 16 -15.26 -8.44 -5.50
CA SER A 16 -13.93 -8.73 -4.97
C SER A 16 -13.04 -7.48 -5.00
N ALA A 17 -11.86 -7.56 -4.38
CA ALA A 17 -10.84 -6.52 -4.48
C ALA A 17 -10.33 -6.32 -5.93
N SER A 18 -10.38 -7.36 -6.77
CA SER A 18 -10.08 -7.29 -8.21
C SER A 18 -11.21 -6.67 -9.04
N GLY A 19 -12.38 -6.41 -8.43
CA GLY A 19 -13.54 -5.83 -9.11
C GLY A 19 -14.53 -6.86 -9.68
N ASP A 20 -14.24 -8.15 -9.57
CA ASP A 20 -15.10 -9.22 -10.06
C ASP A 20 -16.40 -9.31 -9.24
N PRO A 21 -17.57 -9.44 -9.89
CA PRO A 21 -18.83 -9.58 -9.17
C PRO A 21 -18.88 -10.91 -8.40
N LEU A 22 -19.18 -10.84 -7.11
CA LEU A 22 -19.42 -12.02 -6.29
C LEU A 22 -20.92 -12.33 -6.33
N GLY A 23 -21.30 -13.46 -6.95
CA GLY A 23 -22.70 -13.88 -7.06
C GLY A 23 -23.32 -14.17 -5.70
N MET A 24 -24.08 -13.22 -5.16
CA MET A 24 -24.73 -13.36 -3.85
C MET A 24 -26.04 -14.11 -3.97
N LEU A 25 -26.24 -15.12 -3.12
CA LEU A 25 -27.49 -15.87 -2.98
C LEU A 25 -28.46 -15.16 -2.04
N GLY A 26 -27.94 -14.41 -1.07
CA GLY A 26 -28.75 -13.69 -0.09
C GLY A 26 -27.97 -13.25 1.12
N LYS A 27 -28.71 -12.76 2.13
CA LYS A 27 -28.19 -12.40 3.44
C LYS A 27 -28.85 -13.26 4.50
N TYR A 28 -28.06 -13.94 5.31
CA TYR A 28 -28.58 -14.74 6.40
C TYR A 28 -28.74 -13.87 7.65
N ILE A 29 -29.88 -13.94 8.33
CA ILE A 29 -30.16 -13.13 9.51
C ILE A 29 -30.03 -13.95 10.80
N ASN A 30 -29.34 -13.38 11.79
CA ASN A 30 -29.06 -13.99 13.09
C ASN A 30 -28.32 -15.33 12.98
N CYS A 31 -27.33 -15.40 12.10
CA CYS A 31 -26.45 -16.56 12.00
C CYS A 31 -25.71 -16.75 13.33
N LYS A 32 -25.93 -17.89 13.97
CA LYS A 32 -25.20 -18.29 15.18
C LYS A 32 -24.05 -19.19 14.76
N ALA A 33 -22.82 -18.79 15.08
CA ALA A 33 -21.64 -19.62 14.88
C ALA A 33 -20.86 -19.75 16.20
N SER A 34 -20.08 -20.83 16.31
CA SER A 34 -19.15 -21.01 17.42
C SER A 34 -17.73 -20.95 16.89
N VAL A 35 -16.91 -20.06 17.43
CA VAL A 35 -15.50 -19.90 17.07
C VAL A 35 -14.68 -19.94 18.36
N GLN A 36 -13.82 -20.95 18.51
CA GLN A 36 -12.98 -21.16 19.70
C GLN A 36 -13.75 -21.04 21.03
N ASN A 37 -14.87 -21.77 21.16
CA ASN A 37 -15.77 -21.77 22.32
C ASN A 37 -16.53 -20.46 22.60
N ARG A 38 -16.56 -19.52 21.63
CA ARG A 38 -17.41 -18.33 21.71
C ARG A 38 -18.57 -18.42 20.73
N HIS A 39 -19.76 -18.13 21.23
CA HIS A 39 -20.93 -17.95 20.41
C HIS A 39 -20.96 -16.54 19.83
N ILE A 40 -20.92 -16.44 18.51
CA ILE A 40 -21.06 -15.19 17.77
C ILE A 40 -22.39 -15.18 17.03
N VAL A 41 -23.01 -14.01 16.95
CA VAL A 41 -24.23 -13.79 16.17
C VAL A 41 -23.96 -12.68 15.16
N PHE A 42 -24.13 -13.00 13.87
CA PHE A 42 -23.83 -12.07 12.78
C PHE A 42 -24.72 -12.35 11.57
N ASN A 43 -24.67 -11.47 10.57
CA ASN A 43 -25.56 -11.52 9.41
C ASN A 43 -24.76 -11.66 8.10
N PRO A 44 -24.23 -12.84 7.77
CA PRO A 44 -23.37 -13.03 6.61
C PRO A 44 -24.11 -12.85 5.29
N LEU A 45 -23.37 -12.36 4.29
CA LEU A 45 -23.75 -12.53 2.89
C LEU A 45 -23.33 -13.93 2.43
N VAL A 46 -24.21 -14.60 1.71
CA VAL A 46 -24.03 -15.99 1.28
C VAL A 46 -23.77 -16.01 -0.22
N THR A 47 -22.74 -16.75 -0.65
CA THR A 47 -22.36 -16.96 -2.04
C THR A 47 -21.97 -18.42 -2.26
N ASN A 48 -22.10 -18.90 -3.49
CA ASN A 48 -21.64 -20.21 -3.92
C ASN A 48 -20.13 -20.23 -4.29
N ASN A 49 -19.47 -19.07 -4.34
CA ASN A 49 -18.11 -18.94 -4.86
C ASN A 49 -17.00 -19.03 -3.79
N LEU A 50 -17.34 -19.26 -2.51
CA LEU A 50 -16.38 -19.28 -1.41
C LEU A 50 -16.53 -20.56 -0.58
N GLY A 51 -15.42 -21.28 -0.40
CA GLY A 51 -15.34 -22.46 0.48
C GLY A 51 -15.07 -22.14 1.95
N TYR A 52 -15.06 -20.85 2.33
CA TYR A 52 -14.72 -20.40 3.68
C TYR A 52 -15.55 -19.18 4.09
N VAL A 53 -15.65 -18.96 5.39
CA VAL A 53 -16.34 -17.80 5.98
C VAL A 53 -15.35 -16.67 6.22
N ILE A 54 -15.70 -15.46 5.81
CA ILE A 54 -14.94 -14.26 6.08
C ILE A 54 -15.65 -13.49 7.20
N PHE A 55 -14.95 -13.24 8.32
CA PHE A 55 -15.41 -12.32 9.34
C PHE A 55 -14.94 -10.90 9.03
N GLY A 56 -15.90 -10.03 8.74
CA GLY A 56 -15.65 -8.62 8.47
C GLY A 56 -15.42 -7.81 9.76
N MET A 57 -15.19 -6.50 9.58
CA MET A 57 -14.97 -5.60 10.71
C MET A 57 -16.20 -5.43 11.60
N ASP A 58 -17.40 -5.63 11.09
CA ASP A 58 -18.63 -5.61 11.88
C ASP A 58 -18.64 -6.68 12.99
N VAL A 59 -18.13 -7.87 12.69
CA VAL A 59 -17.97 -8.96 13.67
C VAL A 59 -16.78 -8.69 14.59
N LEU A 60 -15.65 -8.26 14.03
CA LEU A 60 -14.43 -7.99 14.79
C LEU A 60 -14.59 -6.83 15.78
N ASN A 61 -15.32 -5.78 15.43
CA ASN A 61 -15.58 -4.66 16.36
C ASN A 61 -16.45 -5.08 17.56
N LYS A 62 -17.41 -5.98 17.35
CA LYS A 62 -18.26 -6.51 18.43
C LYS A 62 -17.55 -7.56 19.28
N HIS A 63 -16.61 -8.28 18.68
CA HIS A 63 -15.89 -9.38 19.31
C HIS A 63 -14.38 -9.19 19.18
N GLY A 64 -13.85 -8.04 19.62
CA GLY A 64 -12.43 -7.67 19.41
C GLY A 64 -11.42 -8.66 20.01
N SER A 65 -11.78 -9.35 21.10
CA SER A 65 -10.95 -10.40 21.70
C SER A 65 -10.85 -11.67 20.84
N LEU A 66 -11.77 -11.88 19.88
CA LEU A 66 -11.77 -13.06 19.02
C LEU A 66 -10.49 -13.15 18.17
N LEU A 67 -10.09 -12.05 17.54
CA LEU A 67 -8.89 -11.99 16.71
C LEU A 67 -7.63 -12.22 17.55
N ILE A 68 -7.55 -11.52 18.70
CA ILE A 68 -6.42 -11.62 19.63
C ILE A 68 -6.25 -13.07 20.09
N ASP A 69 -7.34 -13.74 20.46
CA ASP A 69 -7.27 -15.12 20.97
C ASP A 69 -6.98 -16.14 19.86
N ILE A 70 -7.50 -15.96 18.65
CA ILE A 70 -7.13 -16.79 17.50
C ILE A 70 -5.63 -16.67 17.22
N LEU A 71 -5.09 -15.45 17.24
CA LEU A 71 -3.66 -15.20 17.03
C LEU A 71 -2.81 -15.78 18.17
N LYS A 72 -3.20 -15.56 19.43
CA LYS A 72 -2.53 -16.15 20.60
C LYS A 72 -2.51 -17.68 20.55
N ASN A 73 -3.62 -18.31 20.17
CA ASN A 73 -3.72 -19.77 20.06
C ASN A 73 -2.90 -20.31 18.88
N LYS A 74 -2.83 -19.61 17.74
CA LYS A 74 -1.90 -19.97 16.65
C LYS A 74 -0.45 -19.89 17.10
N ILE A 75 -0.06 -18.82 17.79
CA ILE A 75 1.29 -18.65 18.35
C ILE A 75 1.58 -19.76 19.37
N ARG A 76 0.61 -20.11 20.23
CA ARG A 76 0.75 -21.17 21.24
C ARG A 76 0.85 -22.57 20.62
N ASN A 77 0.09 -22.88 19.58
CA ASN A 77 0.16 -24.18 18.90
C ASN A 77 1.41 -24.33 18.02
N GLN A 78 2.09 -23.24 17.67
CA GLN A 78 3.44 -23.30 17.09
C GLN A 78 4.54 -23.61 18.13
N ARG A 79 4.25 -23.51 19.44
CA ARG A 79 5.17 -23.85 20.54
C ARG A 79 5.25 -25.35 20.87
N GLY A 80 4.98 -26.23 19.89
CA GLY A 80 5.58 -27.56 19.86
C GLY A 80 7.08 -27.51 19.54
N THR A 81 7.57 -26.37 19.07
CA THR A 81 8.99 -26.05 18.93
C THR A 81 9.43 -25.27 20.18
N LYS A 82 10.52 -25.75 20.81
CA LYS A 82 11.07 -25.37 22.12
C LYS A 82 10.78 -23.93 22.60
N MET A 83 10.36 -23.84 23.86
CA MET A 83 10.18 -22.58 24.59
C MET A 83 11.44 -21.72 24.54
N VAL A 84 11.35 -20.58 23.86
CA VAL A 84 12.18 -19.42 24.18
C VAL A 84 11.38 -18.63 25.21
N THR A 85 11.90 -18.56 26.43
CA THR A 85 11.48 -17.63 27.48
C THR A 85 11.24 -16.25 26.88
N ALA A 86 10.13 -15.61 27.24
CA ALA A 86 9.82 -14.27 26.81
C ALA A 86 10.96 -13.32 27.24
N ALA A 87 11.91 -13.11 26.34
CA ALA A 87 12.68 -11.89 26.33
C ALA A 87 11.63 -10.78 26.28
N LYS A 88 11.81 -9.75 27.11
CA LYS A 88 11.18 -8.46 26.86
C LYS A 88 11.41 -8.19 25.37
N GLU A 89 10.36 -7.98 24.58
CA GLU A 89 10.53 -7.42 23.24
C GLU A 89 11.00 -5.98 23.45
N GLU A 90 12.27 -5.85 23.77
CA GLU A 90 13.06 -4.69 23.39
C GLU A 90 12.90 -4.61 21.87
N ASP A 91 12.45 -3.45 21.40
CA ASP A 91 12.21 -3.15 19.99
C ASP A 91 13.38 -3.70 19.16
N LYS A 92 13.16 -4.79 18.42
CA LYS A 92 14.14 -5.38 17.49
C LYS A 92 14.39 -4.50 16.27
N VAL A 93 14.25 -3.19 16.42
CA VAL A 93 14.58 -2.19 15.42
C VAL A 93 16.09 -2.20 15.18
N GLU A 94 16.90 -2.47 16.21
CA GLU A 94 18.36 -2.61 16.07
C GLU A 94 18.75 -3.73 15.10
N ASP A 95 18.08 -4.89 15.17
CA ASP A 95 18.36 -6.04 14.30
C ASP A 95 18.04 -5.79 12.82
N PHE A 96 17.24 -4.75 12.51
CA PHE A 96 16.76 -4.44 11.16
C PHE A 96 16.91 -2.96 10.82
N GLU A 97 17.85 -2.25 11.44
CA GLU A 97 18.05 -0.81 11.24
C GLU A 97 18.24 -0.46 9.76
N GLU A 98 18.87 -1.36 9.00
CA GLU A 98 19.06 -1.25 7.56
C GLU A 98 17.77 -1.21 6.72
N LEU A 99 16.65 -1.73 7.25
CA LEU A 99 15.34 -1.68 6.59
C LEU A 99 14.65 -0.32 6.81
N PHE A 100 15.02 0.41 7.86
CA PHE A 100 14.37 1.65 8.29
C PHE A 100 15.23 2.87 7.98
N ARG A 101 15.39 3.16 6.69
CA ARG A 101 16.11 4.34 6.20
C ARG A 101 15.18 5.55 6.13
N THR A 102 15.70 6.70 6.55
CA THR A 102 14.90 7.95 6.61
C THR A 102 15.21 8.89 5.46
N GLU A 103 16.41 8.81 4.89
CA GLU A 103 16.79 9.58 3.72
C GLU A 103 16.78 8.72 2.44
N ILE A 104 16.38 9.34 1.32
CA ILE A 104 16.35 8.67 0.00
C ILE A 104 17.74 8.16 -0.40
N GLY A 105 18.79 8.89 -0.02
CA GLY A 105 20.18 8.52 -0.31
C GLY A 105 20.68 7.30 0.43
N GLU A 106 20.01 6.91 1.50
CA GLU A 106 20.35 5.74 2.31
C GLU A 106 19.58 4.49 1.86
N MET A 107 18.64 4.65 0.91
CA MET A 107 17.84 3.54 0.40
C MET A 107 18.68 2.57 -0.41
N ASN A 108 18.39 1.27 -0.25
CA ASN A 108 19.03 0.24 -1.05
C ASN A 108 18.62 0.36 -2.52
N LEU A 109 19.60 0.47 -3.43
CA LEU A 109 19.36 0.43 -4.87
C LEU A 109 18.88 -0.97 -5.27
N CYS A 110 17.82 -1.05 -6.07
CA CYS A 110 17.42 -2.32 -6.67
C CYS A 110 18.46 -2.74 -7.71
N THR A 111 19.20 -3.81 -7.41
CA THR A 111 20.20 -4.39 -8.33
C THR A 111 19.62 -5.46 -9.25
N ALA A 112 18.35 -5.83 -9.07
CA ALA A 112 17.71 -6.92 -9.80
C ALA A 112 17.51 -6.62 -11.30
N GLY A 113 17.53 -5.34 -11.71
CA GLY A 113 17.45 -4.99 -13.13
C GLY A 113 17.33 -3.48 -13.38
N THR A 114 17.41 -3.12 -14.66
CA THR A 114 17.21 -1.75 -15.15
C THR A 114 15.83 -1.61 -15.78
N HIS A 115 15.15 -0.50 -15.52
CA HIS A 115 13.87 -0.20 -16.16
C HIS A 115 14.06 0.59 -17.46
N SER A 116 13.40 0.16 -18.54
CA SER A 116 13.37 0.87 -19.82
C SER A 116 11.99 1.49 -20.05
N ILE A 117 11.95 2.72 -20.52
CA ILE A 117 10.71 3.44 -20.83
C ILE A 117 10.54 3.45 -22.35
N ASP A 118 9.56 2.69 -22.85
CA ASP A 118 9.25 2.65 -24.29
C ASP A 118 8.41 3.87 -24.71
N THR A 119 8.98 4.71 -25.57
CA THR A 119 8.30 5.88 -26.17
C THR A 119 7.88 5.65 -27.62
N GLY A 120 7.96 4.41 -28.12
CA GLY A 120 7.79 4.05 -29.53
C GLY A 120 8.74 4.84 -30.44
N ASP A 121 8.26 5.20 -31.63
CA ASP A 121 9.03 5.93 -32.64
C ASP A 121 9.00 7.46 -32.44
N HIS A 122 8.63 7.93 -31.25
CA HIS A 122 8.47 9.35 -30.99
C HIS A 122 9.82 10.08 -30.87
N ARG A 123 9.91 11.28 -31.46
CA ARG A 123 11.09 12.15 -31.35
C ARG A 123 11.25 12.71 -29.92
N PRO A 124 12.46 13.15 -29.52
CA PRO A 124 12.66 13.78 -28.23
C PRO A 124 11.71 14.94 -27.94
N VAL A 125 11.09 14.91 -26.76
CA VAL A 125 10.22 15.99 -26.27
C VAL A 125 11.04 16.97 -25.44
N TYR A 126 11.09 18.22 -25.89
CA TYR A 126 11.74 19.31 -25.18
C TYR A 126 10.70 20.32 -24.66
N THR A 127 10.81 20.64 -23.38
CA THR A 127 10.03 21.69 -22.71
C THR A 127 10.98 22.63 -22.00
N ARG A 128 10.97 23.90 -22.40
CA ARG A 128 11.75 24.93 -21.73
C ARG A 128 11.31 25.06 -20.27
N ASN A 129 12.27 25.15 -19.35
CA ASN A 129 11.96 25.45 -17.96
C ASN A 129 11.41 26.88 -17.86
N SER A 130 10.35 27.08 -17.07
CA SER A 130 9.81 28.43 -16.85
C SER A 130 10.63 29.17 -15.81
N ARG A 131 10.50 30.50 -15.79
CA ARG A 131 11.09 31.32 -14.73
C ARG A 131 10.56 30.87 -13.38
N MET A 132 11.46 30.69 -12.43
CA MET A 132 11.16 30.44 -11.03
C MET A 132 11.13 31.79 -10.29
N ALA A 133 10.36 31.88 -9.20
CA ALA A 133 10.45 33.04 -8.33
C ALA A 133 11.79 33.02 -7.58
N LEU A 134 12.43 34.18 -7.43
CA LEU A 134 13.76 34.33 -6.81
C LEU A 134 13.82 33.72 -5.40
N ALA A 135 12.72 33.76 -4.65
CA ALA A 135 12.65 33.17 -3.30
C ALA A 135 12.92 31.66 -3.27
N TYR A 136 12.64 30.94 -4.37
CA TYR A 136 12.84 29.50 -4.45
C TYR A 136 14.21 29.10 -5.01
N GLU A 137 14.94 30.01 -5.65
CA GLU A 137 16.23 29.68 -6.31
C GLU A 137 17.25 29.07 -5.33
N PRO A 138 17.51 29.64 -4.13
CA PRO A 138 18.48 29.06 -3.21
C PRO A 138 18.09 27.67 -2.71
N ALA A 139 16.80 27.48 -2.39
CA ALA A 139 16.28 26.20 -1.91
C ALA A 139 16.34 25.11 -2.99
N MET A 140 16.06 25.49 -4.23
CA MET A 140 16.11 24.58 -5.37
C MET A 140 17.55 24.19 -5.75
N GLU A 141 18.49 25.13 -5.71
CA GLU A 141 19.90 24.82 -5.95
C GLU A 141 20.44 23.85 -4.89
N ALA A 142 20.12 24.09 -3.61
CA ALA A 142 20.51 23.20 -2.52
C ALA A 142 19.92 21.78 -2.67
N GLU A 143 18.66 21.67 -3.11
CA GLU A 143 18.03 20.37 -3.38
C GLU A 143 18.68 19.65 -4.58
N ILE A 144 19.00 20.37 -5.66
CA ILE A 144 19.72 19.80 -6.81
C ILE A 144 21.10 19.29 -6.40
N GLU A 145 21.84 20.06 -5.61
CA GLU A 145 23.16 19.66 -5.10
C GLU A 145 23.05 18.43 -4.17
N LYS A 146 22.04 18.40 -3.29
CA LYS A 146 21.74 17.22 -2.47
C LYS A 146 21.51 15.98 -3.36
N LEU A 147 20.64 16.06 -4.35
CA LEU A 147 20.30 14.93 -5.22
C LEU A 147 21.49 14.48 -6.09
N LEU A 148 22.37 15.41 -6.51
CA LEU A 148 23.61 15.09 -7.20
C LEU A 148 24.58 14.34 -6.28
N ARG A 149 24.77 14.82 -5.04
CA ARG A 149 25.64 14.17 -4.04
C ARG A 149 25.15 12.76 -3.70
N LEU A 150 23.84 12.56 -3.62
CA LEU A 150 23.22 11.26 -3.37
C LEU A 150 23.24 10.33 -4.59
N GLY A 151 23.70 10.79 -5.76
CA GLY A 151 23.74 9.98 -6.98
C GLY A 151 22.38 9.67 -7.62
N ILE A 152 21.30 10.31 -7.14
CA ILE A 152 19.93 10.12 -7.65
C ILE A 152 19.77 10.76 -9.03
N ILE A 153 20.43 11.90 -9.26
CA ILE A 153 20.47 12.59 -10.55
C ILE A 153 21.91 12.76 -11.03
N ARG A 154 22.08 13.01 -12.33
CA ARG A 154 23.38 13.30 -12.95
C ARG A 154 23.27 14.39 -14.00
N LYS A 155 24.36 15.12 -14.23
CA LYS A 155 24.47 16.06 -15.35
C LYS A 155 24.35 15.28 -16.66
N SER A 156 23.59 15.81 -17.62
CA SER A 156 23.40 15.20 -18.93
C SER A 156 23.24 16.26 -20.02
N LYS A 157 23.54 15.91 -21.27
CA LYS A 157 23.25 16.70 -22.47
C LYS A 157 22.15 15.99 -23.28
N SER A 158 20.97 15.87 -22.68
CA SER A 158 19.85 15.13 -23.29
C SER A 158 19.06 16.01 -24.27
N PRO A 159 18.61 15.48 -25.43
CA PRO A 159 17.63 16.17 -26.27
C PRO A 159 16.23 16.17 -25.64
N TRP A 160 16.00 15.37 -24.60
CA TRP A 160 14.77 15.34 -23.82
C TRP A 160 14.84 16.32 -22.66
N CYS A 161 13.80 17.13 -22.47
CA CYS A 161 13.71 18.05 -21.34
C CYS A 161 12.28 18.21 -20.84
N SER A 162 12.08 18.03 -19.53
CA SER A 162 10.81 18.27 -18.84
C SER A 162 10.97 19.46 -17.89
N ARG A 163 9.92 20.28 -17.77
CA ARG A 163 9.93 21.44 -16.88
C ARG A 163 10.07 21.00 -15.41
N VAL A 164 10.84 21.75 -14.64
CA VAL A 164 10.99 21.58 -13.18
C VAL A 164 10.18 22.66 -12.47
N SER A 165 9.62 22.33 -11.30
CA SER A 165 8.95 23.29 -10.44
C SER A 165 9.21 22.99 -8.97
N PRO A 166 9.37 24.04 -8.15
CA PRO A 166 9.35 23.89 -6.71
C PRO A 166 7.93 23.53 -6.26
N ALA A 167 7.84 22.77 -5.18
CA ALA A 167 6.61 22.58 -4.43
C ALA A 167 6.92 22.58 -2.93
N ASP A 168 6.09 23.26 -2.15
CA ASP A 168 6.25 23.33 -0.71
C ASP A 168 5.83 22.02 -0.04
N LYS A 169 6.62 21.57 0.93
CA LYS A 169 6.27 20.51 1.86
C LYS A 169 5.65 21.11 3.12
N LYS A 170 4.97 20.26 3.90
CA LYS A 170 4.36 20.66 5.18
C LYS A 170 5.38 21.13 6.21
N ASP A 171 6.60 20.60 6.15
CA ASP A 171 7.74 20.99 7.00
C ASP A 171 8.40 22.31 6.56
N LYS A 172 7.80 23.03 5.60
CA LYS A 172 8.29 24.28 5.00
C LYS A 172 9.57 24.13 4.16
N THR A 173 10.02 22.91 3.89
CA THR A 173 11.07 22.67 2.90
C THR A 173 10.49 22.62 1.48
N VAL A 174 11.34 22.80 0.48
CA VAL A 174 10.95 22.73 -0.93
C VAL A 174 11.35 21.36 -1.48
N ARG A 175 10.51 20.77 -2.34
CA ARG A 175 10.89 19.60 -3.15
C ARG A 175 10.95 19.96 -4.63
N LEU A 176 11.90 19.34 -5.32
CA LEU A 176 12.00 19.38 -6.77
C LEU A 176 10.93 18.48 -7.40
N CYS A 177 10.01 19.07 -8.18
CA CYS A 177 9.00 18.33 -8.94
C CYS A 177 9.24 18.48 -10.44
N VAL A 178 9.04 17.40 -11.20
CA VAL A 178 9.22 17.38 -12.66
C VAL A 178 7.89 17.14 -13.36
N TYR A 179 7.57 17.97 -14.35
CA TYR A 179 6.33 17.87 -15.13
C TYR A 179 6.47 16.84 -16.25
N TYR A 180 6.23 15.56 -15.93
CA TYR A 180 6.31 14.45 -16.89
C TYR A 180 5.08 14.27 -17.78
N ARG A 181 4.09 15.17 -17.76
CA ARG A 181 2.83 14.98 -18.53
C ARG A 181 3.06 14.74 -20.03
N ARG A 182 4.01 15.46 -20.65
CA ARG A 182 4.28 15.31 -22.09
C ARG A 182 4.99 14.01 -22.44
N ILE A 183 5.91 13.53 -21.58
CA ILE A 183 6.57 12.23 -21.80
C ILE A 183 5.59 11.09 -21.52
N ASN A 184 4.81 11.18 -20.44
CA ASN A 184 3.81 10.15 -20.09
C ASN A 184 2.74 9.96 -21.16
N ALA A 185 2.43 11.00 -21.93
CA ALA A 185 1.46 10.93 -23.03
C ALA A 185 1.94 10.10 -24.23
N ILE A 186 3.25 9.93 -24.38
CA ILE A 186 3.88 9.18 -25.49
C ILE A 186 4.50 7.86 -25.03
N THR A 187 4.60 7.63 -23.73
CA THR A 187 5.07 6.37 -23.16
C THR A 187 4.03 5.27 -23.40
N ARG A 188 4.47 4.12 -23.90
CA ARG A 188 3.62 2.92 -24.00
C ARG A 188 3.37 2.36 -22.61
N LYS A 189 2.11 2.00 -22.33
CA LYS A 189 1.70 1.41 -21.06
C LYS A 189 1.88 -0.10 -21.11
N ASP A 190 2.16 -0.69 -19.95
CA ASP A 190 2.18 -2.15 -19.78
C ASP A 190 0.80 -2.71 -20.15
N THR A 191 0.79 -3.67 -21.06
CA THR A 191 -0.39 -4.43 -21.50
C THR A 191 -0.62 -5.64 -20.62
#